data_AF-A0A941VYL0-F1
#
_entry.id   AF-A0A941VYL0-F1
#
_cell.length_a   1.000
_cell.length_b   1.000
_cell.length_c   1.000
_cell.angle_alpha   90.00
_cell.angle_beta   90.00
_cell.angle_gamma   90.00
#
_symmetry.space_group_name_H-M   'P 1'
#
loop_
_entity.id
_entity.type
_entity.pdbx_description
1 polymer ?
#
loop_
_entity_poly.entity_id
_entity_poly.type
_entity_poly.pdbx_seq_one_letter_code
_entity_poly.pdbx_strand_id
1 'polypeptide(L)' 'MSPTVFREKGYKFYFLSNEEERIHVHVSCEDGEAKFWIEPIILSTLTTD' A
#
# COMPACT_ATOMS: atom_id res chain seq x y z
N MET A 1 0.65 0.79 -15.38
CA MET A 1 -0.24 -0.09 -14.59
C MET A 1 0.58 -0.73 -13.49
N SER A 2 0.30 -0.41 -12.23
CA SER A 2 0.98 -1.05 -11.09
C SER A 2 0.35 -2.42 -10.80
N PRO A 3 1.13 -3.44 -10.42
CA PRO A 3 0.58 -4.73 -10.04
C PRO A 3 -0.33 -4.61 -8.82
N THR A 4 -1.46 -5.32 -8.87
CA THR A 4 -2.33 -5.45 -7.70
C THR A 4 -1.71 -6.44 -6.73
N VAL A 5 -1.45 -5.98 -5.50
CA VAL A 5 -0.84 -6.79 -4.43
C VAL A 5 -1.88 -7.58 -3.63
N PHE A 6 -3.12 -7.10 -3.57
CA PHE A 6 -4.20 -7.77 -2.86
C PHE A 6 -5.56 -7.47 -3.51
N ARG A 7 -6.47 -8.46 -3.51
CA ARG A 7 -7.83 -8.33 -4.03
C ARG A 7 -8.83 -9.00 -3.10
N GLU A 8 -9.90 -8.28 -2.79
CA GLU A 8 -11.00 -8.78 -1.96
C GLU A 8 -12.30 -8.09 -2.41
N LYS A 9 -13.37 -8.86 -2.69
CA LYS A 9 -14.72 -8.33 -3.01
C LYS A 9 -14.75 -7.17 -4.03
N GLY A 10 -13.92 -7.25 -5.08
CA GLY A 10 -13.85 -6.21 -6.11
C GLY A 10 -12.92 -5.04 -5.81
N TYR A 11 -12.39 -4.93 -4.59
CA TYR A 11 -11.36 -3.97 -4.23
C TYR A 11 -9.98 -4.46 -4.66
N LYS A 12 -9.19 -3.60 -5.30
CA LYS A 12 -7.83 -3.87 -5.76
C LYS A 12 -6.85 -2.94 -5.05
N PHE A 13 -5.89 -3.52 -4.36
CA PHE A 13 -4.85 -2.78 -3.62
C PHE A 13 -3.55 -2.77 -4.43
N TYR A 14 -2.89 -1.61 -4.54
CA TYR A 14 -1.64 -1.46 -5.27
C TYR A 14 -0.81 -0.26 -4.77
N PHE A 15 0.49 -0.28 -5.08
CA PHE A 15 1.43 0.79 -4.75
C PHE A 15 1.79 1.58 -6.01
N LEU A 16 1.68 2.92 -5.98
CA LEU A 16 2.17 3.78 -7.05
C LEU A 16 3.50 4.40 -6.63
N SER A 17 4.60 3.95 -7.26
CA SER A 17 5.96 4.35 -6.88
C SER A 17 6.40 5.71 -7.44
N ASN A 18 5.59 6.34 -8.31
CA ASN A 18 5.95 7.57 -9.02
C ASN A 18 5.06 8.78 -8.67
N GLU A 19 4.21 8.66 -7.64
CA GLU A 19 3.30 9.75 -7.24
C GLU A 19 3.80 10.49 -6.00
N GLU A 20 4.22 9.76 -4.96
CA GLU A 20 4.45 10.32 -3.62
C GLU A 20 5.47 9.48 -2.84
N GLU A 21 6.34 10.13 -2.06
CA GLU A 21 7.41 9.49 -1.31
C GLU A 21 6.90 8.83 -0.01
N ARG A 22 5.86 9.39 0.61
CA ARG A 22 5.26 8.80 1.81
C ARG A 22 4.61 7.45 1.50
N ILE A 23 4.82 6.45 2.36
CA ILE A 23 4.24 5.12 2.20
C ILE A 23 2.70 5.21 2.19
N HIS A 24 2.10 4.73 1.11
CA HIS A 24 0.65 4.73 0.93
C HIS A 24 0.20 3.55 0.07
N VAL A 25 -1.05 3.16 0.23
CA VAL A 25 -1.71 2.16 -0.63
C VAL A 25 -2.89 2.80 -1.34
N HIS A 26 -3.03 2.50 -2.62
CA HIS A 26 -4.20 2.83 -3.42
C HIS A 26 -5.16 1.66 -3.41
N VAL A 27 -6.45 1.98 -3.36
CA VAL A 27 -7.56 1.02 -3.41
C VAL A 27 -8.51 1.47 -4.49
N SER A 28 -8.79 0.60 -5.48
CA SER A 28 -9.79 0.88 -6.50
C SER A 28 -10.89 -0.19 -6.55
N CYS A 29 -12.11 0.25 -6.86
CA CYS A 29 -13.27 -0.60 -7.14
C CYS A 29 -14.08 -0.01 -8.30
N GLU A 30 -15.28 -0.56 -8.56
CA GLU A 30 -16.18 -0.07 -9.61
C GLU A 30 -16.66 1.37 -9.34
N ASP A 31 -16.87 1.72 -8.07
CA ASP A 31 -17.41 3.02 -7.65
C ASP A 31 -16.35 4.12 -7.51
N GLY A 32 -15.06 3.78 -7.62
CA GLY A 32 -13.98 4.78 -7.58
C GLY A 32 -12.68 4.30 -6.94
N GLU A 33 -11.89 5.28 -6.50
CA GLU A 33 -10.54 5.09 -5.98
C GLU A 33 -10.35 5.81 -4.64
N ALA A 34 -9.50 5.26 -3.78
CA ALA A 34 -9.13 5.82 -2.49
C ALA A 34 -7.64 5.63 -2.21
N LYS A 35 -7.05 6.53 -1.40
CA LYS A 35 -5.65 6.48 -0.97
C LYS A 35 -5.55 6.52 0.54
N PHE A 36 -4.72 5.63 1.11
CA PHE A 36 -4.47 5.55 2.55
C PHE A 36 -2.99 5.67 2.85
N TRP A 37 -2.65 6.52 3.82
CA TRP A 37 -1.29 6.61 4.36
C TRP A 37 -1.03 5.46 5.33
N ILE A 38 0.17 4.88 5.27
CA ILE A 38 0.58 3.79 6.14
C ILE A 38 1.74 4.29 7.01
N GLU A 39 1.64 4.05 8.31
CA GLU A 39 2.76 4.20 9.22
C GLU A 39 3.54 2.87 9.25
N PRO A 40 4.83 2.84 8.88
CA PRO A 40 5.61 1.62 8.89
C PRO A 40 5.78 1.10 10.32
N ILE A 41 5.42 -0.15 10.56
CA ILE A 41 5.78 -0.84 11.79
C ILE A 41 7.22 -1.32 11.62
N ILE A 42 8.15 -0.66 12.31
CA ILE A 42 9.56 -1.03 12.31
C ILE A 42 9.75 -2.07 13.41
N LEU A 43 9.96 -3.33 13.03
CA LEU A 43 10.44 -4.34 13.96
C LEU A 43 11.96 -4.14 14.12
N SER A 44 12.42 -3.70 15.29
CA SER A 44 13.85 -3.69 15.58
C SER A 44 14.31 -5.13 15.79
N THR A 45 15.11 -5.64 14.86
CA THR A 45 15.92 -6.84 15.13
C THR A 45 16.96 -6.44 16.18
N LEU A 46 16.83 -6.96 17.41
CA LEU A 46 17.89 -6.88 18.40
C LEU A 46 19.12 -7.60 17.84
N THR A 47 20.08 -6.86 17.31
CA THR A 47 21.42 -7.37 17.06
C THR A 47 22.05 -7.60 18.42
N THR A 48 22.17 -8.87 18.82
CA THR A 48 23.03 -9.22 19.96
C THR A 48 24.46 -9.14 19.42
N ASP A 49 25.21 -8.14 19.91
CA ASP A 49 26.66 -8.03 19.69
C ASP A 49 27.41 -9.25 20.25
#